data_AF-A0A9R1MLC4-F1
#
_entry.id   AF-A0A9R1MLC4-F1
#
_cell.length_a   1.000
_cell.length_b   1.000
_cell.length_c   1.000
_cell.angle_alpha   90.00
_cell.angle_beta   90.00
_cell.angle_gamma   90.00
#
_symmetry.space_group_name_H-M   'P 1'
#
loop_
_entity.id
_entity.type
_entity.pdbx_description
1 polymer ?
#
loop_
_entity_poly.entity_id
_entity_poly.type
_entity_poly.pdbx_seq_one_letter_code
_entity_poly.pdbx_strand_id
1 'polypeptide(L)'
;SIPSFGIESFNTTSLAPNMSAHMPPMEGPLPTKEPEAPEKFNSGEYQVILRKELTKSDVANVGRIVLPKKDAEASLPPLCERDPVILQMDDMVLPITWKFKYRFWPNNKSRMYILDSTSEFVKTHGLQAGDALIIYKNPVPGKYIVRGEKAIQQTN
;
A
#
# COMPACT_ATOMS: atom_id res chain seq x y z
N SER A 1 -46.69 -39.37 -65.82
CA SER A 1 -46.70 -38.34 -66.87
C SER A 1 -47.21 -37.05 -66.27
N ILE A 2 -46.36 -36.02 -66.21
CA ILE A 2 -46.71 -34.68 -65.73
C ILE A 2 -46.33 -33.69 -66.86
N PRO A 3 -47.22 -32.78 -67.30
CA PRO A 3 -46.87 -31.73 -68.24
C PRO A 3 -46.43 -30.45 -67.50
N SER A 4 -45.22 -29.99 -67.84
CA SER A 4 -44.84 -28.69 -68.39
C SER A 4 -45.61 -27.36 -68.14
N PHE A 5 -44.77 -26.31 -68.01
CA PHE A 5 -44.91 -24.86 -68.28
C PHE A 5 -45.85 -24.06 -67.35
N GLY A 6 -45.37 -23.06 -66.60
CA GLY A 6 -44.91 -21.73 -67.03
C GLY A 6 -46.07 -20.73 -66.83
N ILE A 7 -46.01 -19.64 -66.09
CA ILE A 7 -45.38 -18.35 -66.44
C ILE A 7 -45.65 -17.35 -65.27
N GLU A 8 -44.61 -16.58 -64.91
CA GLU A 8 -44.55 -15.19 -64.37
C GLU A 8 -45.44 -14.80 -63.17
N SER A 9 -44.96 -14.03 -62.18
CA SER A 9 -44.71 -12.61 -62.44
C SER A 9 -44.07 -11.80 -61.29
N PHE A 10 -43.42 -10.71 -61.73
CA PHE A 10 -43.22 -9.38 -61.13
C PHE A 10 -42.00 -9.09 -60.24
N ASN A 11 -41.03 -8.48 -60.93
CA ASN A 11 -40.04 -7.47 -60.54
C ASN A 11 -40.27 -6.73 -59.20
N THR A 12 -39.18 -6.52 -58.46
CA THR A 12 -38.64 -5.17 -58.27
C THR A 12 -37.18 -5.22 -57.83
N THR A 13 -36.35 -4.64 -58.69
CA THR A 13 -34.97 -4.26 -58.49
C THR A 13 -34.84 -3.29 -57.33
N SER A 14 -33.91 -3.53 -56.40
CA SER A 14 -33.22 -2.43 -55.73
C SER A 14 -31.74 -2.78 -55.58
N LEU A 15 -30.94 -1.82 -55.99
CA LEU A 15 -29.50 -1.88 -56.18
C LEU A 15 -28.77 -1.99 -54.84
N ALA A 16 -27.77 -2.86 -54.77
CA ALA A 16 -26.64 -2.76 -53.84
C ALA A 16 -25.80 -1.49 -54.19
N PRO A 17 -24.89 -0.92 -53.36
CA PRO A 17 -23.80 -1.68 -52.74
C PRO A 17 -23.18 -1.14 -51.42
N ASN A 18 -22.18 -1.89 -50.97
CA ASN A 18 -20.90 -1.43 -50.41
C ASN A 18 -20.72 -1.45 -48.88
N MET A 19 -20.21 -2.61 -48.43
CA MET A 19 -19.43 -2.76 -47.20
C MET A 19 -18.07 -2.05 -47.36
N SER A 20 -17.93 -0.84 -46.85
CA SER A 20 -16.61 -0.31 -46.49
C SER A 20 -16.76 0.86 -45.51
N ALA A 21 -16.57 0.57 -44.23
CA ALA A 21 -16.23 1.57 -43.24
C ALA A 21 -15.08 1.02 -42.40
N HIS A 22 -13.88 1.27 -42.93
CA HIS A 22 -12.61 1.19 -42.24
C HIS A 22 -12.69 2.08 -40.99
N MET A 23 -12.64 1.49 -39.79
CA MET A 23 -12.43 2.25 -38.55
C MET A 23 -10.96 2.73 -38.51
N PRO A 24 -10.69 4.03 -38.35
CA PRO A 24 -9.33 4.48 -38.09
C PRO A 24 -8.91 4.11 -36.65
N PRO A 25 -7.63 3.79 -36.39
CA PRO A 25 -7.13 3.72 -35.03
C PRO A 25 -6.99 5.16 -34.52
N MET A 26 -7.78 5.56 -33.52
CA MET A 26 -7.43 6.75 -32.75
C MET A 26 -6.32 6.38 -31.77
N GLU A 27 -5.08 6.56 -32.23
CA GLU A 27 -3.93 6.84 -31.37
C GLU A 27 -4.16 8.20 -30.68
N GLY A 28 -4.72 8.16 -29.47
CA GLY A 28 -4.58 9.24 -28.50
C GLY A 28 -3.60 8.79 -27.43
N PRO A 29 -2.56 9.56 -27.08
CA PRO A 29 -1.71 9.22 -25.95
C PRO A 29 -2.57 9.18 -24.68
N LEU A 30 -2.73 7.98 -24.13
CA LEU A 30 -3.14 7.79 -22.75
C LEU A 30 -2.22 8.67 -21.86
N PRO A 31 -2.74 9.36 -20.84
CA PRO A 31 -1.89 9.94 -19.83
C PRO A 31 -1.22 8.77 -19.09
N THR A 32 -0.03 8.38 -19.56
CA THR A 32 0.93 7.65 -18.77
C THR A 32 1.20 8.53 -17.55
N LYS A 33 0.54 8.22 -16.43
CA LYS A 33 1.15 8.50 -15.13
C LYS A 33 2.46 7.73 -15.15
N GLU A 34 3.51 8.43 -15.55
CA GLU A 34 4.88 8.02 -15.30
C GLU A 34 4.94 7.57 -13.83
N PRO A 35 5.63 6.47 -13.51
CA PRO A 35 5.91 6.17 -12.11
C PRO A 35 6.68 7.38 -11.58
N GLU A 36 6.01 8.19 -10.75
CA GLU A 36 6.62 9.31 -10.06
C GLU A 36 7.93 8.80 -9.47
N ALA A 37 9.05 9.37 -9.94
CA ALA A 37 10.37 9.03 -9.46
C ALA A 37 10.35 9.07 -7.92
N PRO A 38 11.06 8.17 -7.21
CA PRO A 38 11.03 8.13 -5.76
C PRO A 38 11.33 9.54 -5.23
N GLU A 39 10.33 10.15 -4.59
CA GLU A 39 10.48 11.46 -3.96
C GLU A 39 11.73 11.39 -3.09
N LYS A 40 12.73 12.20 -3.44
CA LYS A 40 13.97 12.26 -2.68
C LYS A 40 13.60 12.70 -1.26
N PHE A 41 13.88 11.85 -0.26
CA PHE A 41 13.59 12.13 1.14
C PHE A 41 14.30 13.41 1.58
N ASN A 42 13.55 14.51 1.69
CA ASN A 42 14.04 15.75 2.26
C ASN A 42 14.20 15.55 3.78
N SER A 43 15.44 15.40 4.23
CA SER A 43 15.81 15.08 5.62
C SER A 43 15.41 16.14 6.66
N GLY A 44 14.93 17.32 6.23
CA GLY A 44 14.52 18.43 7.11
C GLY A 44 13.05 18.45 7.52
N GLU A 45 12.19 17.58 6.98
CA GLU A 45 10.73 17.70 7.13
C GLU A 45 10.10 16.71 8.12
N TYR A 46 10.82 15.67 8.52
CA TYR A 46 10.24 14.55 9.28
C TYR A 46 10.52 14.63 10.78
N GLN A 47 9.47 14.63 11.59
CA GLN A 47 9.58 14.57 13.05
C GLN A 47 9.51 13.13 13.54
N VAL A 48 10.50 12.71 14.34
CA VAL A 48 10.41 11.44 15.09
C VAL A 48 9.25 11.52 16.07
N ILE A 49 8.29 10.62 15.94
CA ILE A 49 7.12 10.57 16.83
C ILE A 49 7.11 9.36 17.75
N LEU A 50 7.82 8.30 17.38
CA LEU A 50 7.87 7.07 18.16
C LEU A 50 9.19 6.35 17.89
N ARG A 51 9.87 5.92 18.96
CA ARG A 51 11.02 5.02 18.90
C ARG A 51 10.75 3.80 19.78
N LYS A 52 10.86 2.63 19.18
CA LYS A 52 10.69 1.35 19.86
C LYS A 52 11.95 0.52 19.69
N GLU A 53 12.69 0.32 20.78
CA GLU A 53 13.72 -0.71 20.84
C GLU A 53 13.05 -2.09 20.80
N LEU A 54 13.46 -2.90 19.83
CA LEU A 54 12.88 -4.19 19.54
C LEU A 54 13.35 -5.21 20.57
N THR A 55 12.39 -5.87 21.20
CA THR A 55 12.65 -6.99 22.10
C THR A 55 12.66 -8.31 21.35
N LYS A 56 13.05 -9.40 22.02
CA LYS A 56 13.02 -10.76 21.44
C LYS A 56 11.62 -11.15 20.93
N SER A 57 10.56 -10.71 21.59
CA SER A 57 9.18 -10.95 21.15
C SER A 57 8.79 -10.13 19.92
N ASP A 58 9.35 -8.93 19.77
CA ASP A 58 9.02 -8.01 18.67
C ASP A 58 9.58 -8.51 17.33
N VAL A 59 10.76 -9.17 17.35
CA VAL A 59 11.41 -9.76 16.17
C VAL A 59 11.07 -11.25 15.98
N ALA A 60 10.18 -11.80 16.79
CA ALA A 60 9.74 -13.19 16.64
C ALA A 60 8.84 -13.38 15.41
N ASN A 61 8.65 -14.63 14.99
CA ASN A 61 7.83 -14.99 13.81
C ASN A 61 6.34 -14.62 13.94
N VAL A 62 5.88 -14.12 15.10
CA VAL A 62 4.50 -13.68 15.31
C VAL A 62 4.19 -12.40 14.51
N GLY A 63 5.21 -11.58 14.20
CA GLY A 63 5.05 -10.36 13.40
C GLY A 63 4.23 -9.28 14.11
N ARG A 64 4.47 -9.10 15.42
CA ARG A 64 3.82 -8.10 16.27
C ARG A 64 4.86 -7.31 17.02
N ILE A 65 4.75 -6.00 17.00
CA ILE A 65 5.61 -5.09 17.78
C ILE A 65 4.73 -4.33 18.78
N VAL A 66 5.12 -4.36 20.06
CA VAL A 66 4.42 -3.59 21.10
C VAL A 66 4.96 -2.16 21.12
N LEU A 67 4.08 -1.20 20.90
CA LEU A 67 4.43 0.22 20.82
C LEU A 67 4.41 0.89 22.20
N PRO A 68 5.31 1.86 22.47
CA PRO A 68 5.24 2.70 23.66
C PRO A 68 3.90 3.45 23.72
N LYS A 69 3.15 3.24 24.81
CA LYS A 69 1.80 3.81 24.98
C LYS A 69 1.76 5.32 24.80
N LYS A 70 2.66 6.03 25.47
CA LYS A 70 2.70 7.51 25.50
C LYS A 70 2.83 8.09 24.10
N ASP A 71 3.74 7.53 23.30
CA ASP A 71 4.03 8.02 21.95
C ASP A 71 2.89 7.66 20.98
N ALA A 72 2.33 6.45 21.12
CA ALA A 72 1.21 5.97 20.33
C ALA A 72 -0.06 6.82 20.54
N GLU A 73 -0.40 7.17 21.79
CA GLU A 73 -1.56 8.01 22.10
C GLU A 73 -1.38 9.46 21.68
N ALA A 74 -0.16 10.00 21.71
CA ALA A 74 0.12 11.39 21.38
C ALA A 74 0.16 11.66 19.86
N SER A 75 0.65 10.70 19.08
CA SER A 75 1.07 10.98 17.70
C SER A 75 0.47 10.07 16.63
N LEU A 76 -0.03 8.88 16.97
CA LEU A 76 -0.70 7.98 16.01
C LEU A 76 -2.21 8.23 16.00
N PRO A 77 -2.92 7.80 14.94
CA PRO A 77 -4.36 7.99 14.85
C PRO A 77 -5.09 7.37 16.05
N PRO A 78 -6.11 8.03 16.60
CA PRO A 78 -6.85 7.47 17.72
C PRO A 78 -7.54 6.16 17.31
N LEU A 79 -7.47 5.14 18.17
CA LEU A 79 -8.13 3.87 17.96
C LEU A 79 -9.47 3.82 18.70
N CYS A 80 -10.54 3.60 17.93
CA CYS A 80 -11.85 3.21 18.44
C CYS A 80 -11.88 1.71 18.73
N GLU A 81 -12.76 1.27 19.63
CA GLU A 81 -12.63 -0.03 20.32
C GLU A 81 -12.72 -1.29 19.45
N ARG A 82 -13.18 -1.20 18.19
CA ARG A 82 -13.57 -2.40 17.43
C ARG A 82 -12.70 -2.74 16.24
N ASP A 83 -12.05 -1.77 15.59
CA ASP A 83 -11.42 -2.01 14.30
C ASP A 83 -9.95 -1.60 14.26
N PRO A 84 -9.06 -2.47 13.73
CA PRO A 84 -7.68 -2.09 13.47
C PRO A 84 -7.62 -1.03 12.37
N VAL A 85 -6.71 -0.08 12.51
CA VAL A 85 -6.41 0.93 11.49
C VAL A 85 -5.22 0.44 10.67
N ILE A 86 -5.31 0.52 9.35
CA ILE A 86 -4.15 0.27 8.48
C ILE A 86 -3.30 1.54 8.44
N LEU A 87 -2.08 1.47 8.96
CA LEU A 87 -1.09 2.52 8.81
C LEU A 87 -0.22 2.21 7.61
N GLN A 88 -0.29 3.06 6.60
CA GLN A 88 0.65 3.05 5.49
C GLN A 88 1.87 3.89 5.89
N MET A 89 3.05 3.28 5.84
CA MET A 89 4.30 3.95 6.17
C MET A 89 5.29 3.74 5.04
N ASP A 90 5.79 4.83 4.46
CA ASP A 90 6.85 4.75 3.47
C ASP A 90 8.16 4.38 4.17
N ASP A 91 8.92 3.49 3.56
CA ASP A 91 10.22 3.14 4.09
C ASP A 91 11.23 4.26 3.83
N MET A 92 12.02 4.60 4.86
CA MET A 92 12.99 5.68 4.75
C MET A 92 14.21 5.33 3.87
N VAL A 93 14.46 4.05 3.61
CA VAL A 93 15.65 3.56 2.88
C VAL A 93 15.25 2.86 1.58
N LEU A 94 14.16 2.09 1.60
CA LEU A 94 13.71 1.30 0.46
C LEU A 94 12.54 1.99 -0.27
N PRO A 95 12.37 1.79 -1.59
CA PRO A 95 11.21 2.29 -2.32
C PRO A 95 9.98 1.39 -2.09
N ILE A 96 9.63 1.15 -0.82
CA ILE A 96 8.56 0.26 -0.39
C ILE A 96 7.63 1.02 0.57
N THR A 97 6.32 0.83 0.41
CA THR A 97 5.32 1.29 1.39
C THR A 97 4.82 0.10 2.19
N TRP A 98 5.06 0.11 3.50
CA TRP A 98 4.61 -0.91 4.43
C TRP A 98 3.17 -0.66 4.85
N LYS A 99 2.38 -1.75 4.97
CA LYS A 99 1.00 -1.72 5.46
C LYS A 99 0.91 -2.45 6.79
N PHE A 100 0.96 -1.68 7.88
CA PHE A 100 0.86 -2.23 9.21
C PHE A 100 -0.56 -2.18 9.74
N LYS A 101 -0.93 -3.19 10.54
CA LYS A 101 -2.20 -3.20 11.26
C LYS A 101 -1.99 -2.62 12.65
N TYR A 102 -2.47 -1.41 12.88
CA TYR A 102 -2.40 -0.74 14.17
C TYR A 102 -3.66 -0.99 14.99
N ARG A 103 -3.50 -1.53 16.19
CA ARG A 103 -4.60 -1.88 17.10
C ARG A 103 -4.15 -1.81 18.55
N PHE A 104 -5.07 -2.00 19.49
CA PHE A 104 -4.72 -2.15 20.90
C PHE A 104 -5.32 -3.42 21.51
N TRP A 105 -4.68 -3.91 22.57
CA TRP A 105 -5.26 -4.88 23.50
C TRP A 105 -5.70 -4.18 24.79
N PRO A 106 -6.86 -4.55 25.36
CA PRO A 106 -7.22 -4.14 26.72
C PRO A 106 -6.15 -4.62 27.71
N ASN A 107 -5.71 -3.74 28.61
CA ASN A 107 -4.79 -4.08 29.68
C ASN A 107 -5.24 -3.39 30.97
N ASN A 108 -5.98 -4.11 31.82
CA ASN A 108 -6.66 -3.58 33.00
C ASN A 108 -7.56 -2.37 32.62
N LYS A 109 -7.33 -1.20 33.23
CA LYS A 109 -8.01 0.07 32.90
C LYS A 109 -7.29 0.87 31.80
N SER A 110 -6.37 0.24 31.07
CA SER A 110 -5.51 0.86 30.07
C SER A 110 -5.52 0.05 28.77
N ARG A 111 -4.69 0.47 27.82
CA ARG A 111 -4.49 -0.15 26.51
C ARG A 111 -3.01 -0.48 26.30
N MET A 112 -2.74 -1.53 25.54
CA MET A 112 -1.42 -1.86 25.00
C MET A 112 -1.48 -1.78 23.48
N TYR A 113 -0.66 -0.93 22.89
CA TYR A 113 -0.70 -0.64 21.46
C TYR A 113 0.21 -1.59 20.69
N ILE A 114 -0.27 -2.10 19.57
CA ILE A 114 0.39 -3.15 18.80
C ILE A 114 0.37 -2.78 17.32
N LEU A 115 1.52 -2.99 16.70
CA LEU A 115 1.70 -3.00 15.25
C LEU A 115 1.81 -4.45 14.78
N ASP A 116 0.79 -4.94 14.09
CA ASP A 116 0.75 -6.26 13.47
C ASP A 116 1.25 -6.18 12.01
N SER A 117 1.52 -7.34 11.41
CA SER A 117 2.06 -7.48 10.05
C SER A 117 3.48 -6.91 9.89
N THR A 118 4.30 -6.97 10.93
CA THR A 118 5.66 -6.42 10.94
C THR A 118 6.73 -7.42 10.52
N SER A 119 6.38 -8.69 10.36
CA SER A 119 7.34 -9.77 10.11
C SER A 119 8.15 -9.56 8.83
N GLU A 120 7.52 -9.05 7.77
CA GLU A 120 8.21 -8.80 6.50
C GLU A 120 9.17 -7.62 6.62
N PHE A 121 8.73 -6.52 7.24
CA PHE A 121 9.58 -5.39 7.57
C PHE A 121 10.82 -5.81 8.37
N VAL A 122 10.64 -6.55 9.47
CA VAL A 122 11.74 -7.03 10.31
C VAL A 122 12.74 -7.88 9.52
N LYS A 123 12.25 -8.78 8.66
CA LYS A 123 13.09 -9.65 7.84
C LYS A 123 13.84 -8.88 6.75
N THR A 124 13.15 -8.00 6.02
CA THR A 124 13.73 -7.20 4.93
C THR A 124 14.85 -6.29 5.43
N HIS A 125 14.68 -5.70 6.62
CA HIS A 125 15.71 -4.84 7.24
C HIS A 125 16.71 -5.62 8.12
N GLY A 126 16.57 -6.96 8.21
CA GLY A 126 17.44 -7.81 9.02
C GLY A 126 17.48 -7.40 10.50
N LEU A 127 16.37 -6.94 11.06
CA LEU A 127 16.30 -6.41 12.43
C LEU A 127 16.30 -7.53 13.47
N GLN A 128 16.98 -7.27 14.58
CA GLN A 128 17.14 -8.17 15.72
C GLN A 128 16.78 -7.47 17.03
N ALA A 129 16.74 -8.23 18.13
CA ALA A 129 16.54 -7.63 19.45
C ALA A 129 17.69 -6.66 19.77
N GLY A 130 17.35 -5.48 20.27
CA GLY A 130 18.28 -4.36 20.49
C GLY A 130 18.33 -3.34 19.35
N ASP A 131 17.93 -3.73 18.12
CA ASP A 131 17.68 -2.77 17.05
C ASP A 131 16.41 -1.95 17.34
N ALA A 132 16.16 -0.88 16.59
CA ALA A 132 14.99 -0.02 16.81
C ALA A 132 14.11 0.11 15.57
N LEU A 133 12.80 0.20 15.81
CA LEU A 133 11.82 0.73 14.87
C LEU A 133 11.56 2.20 15.21
N ILE A 134 11.70 3.07 14.22
CA ILE A 134 11.45 4.50 14.35
C ILE A 134 10.34 4.89 13.38
N ILE A 135 9.33 5.58 13.89
CA ILE A 135 8.24 6.16 13.08
C ILE A 135 8.42 7.67 13.07
N TYR A 136 8.33 8.23 11.87
CA TYR A 136 8.36 9.65 11.63
C TYR A 136 7.01 10.11 11.08
N LYS A 137 6.67 11.37 11.37
CA LYS A 137 5.50 12.05 10.81
C LYS A 137 5.94 13.01 9.72
N ASN A 138 5.27 12.94 8.58
CA ASN A 138 5.41 13.88 7.47
C ASN A 138 4.65 15.19 7.76
N PRO A 139 5.11 16.36 7.27
CA PRO A 139 4.33 17.60 7.34
C PRO A 139 2.94 17.46 6.69
N VAL A 140 2.85 16.62 5.65
CA VAL A 140 1.58 16.21 5.04
C VAL A 140 0.80 15.35 6.03
N PRO A 141 -0.42 15.76 6.42
CA PRO A 141 -1.25 15.03 7.37
C PRO A 141 -1.48 13.58 6.93
N GLY A 142 -1.33 12.64 7.87
CA GLY A 142 -1.66 11.22 7.65
C GLY A 142 -0.59 10.39 6.94
N LYS A 143 0.51 11.00 6.46
CA LYS A 143 1.65 10.28 5.88
C LYS A 143 2.70 10.00 6.97
N TYR A 144 3.04 8.73 7.14
CA TYR A 144 4.04 8.28 8.09
C TYR A 144 5.22 7.66 7.35
N ILE A 145 6.39 7.69 7.98
CA ILE A 145 7.60 7.05 7.46
C ILE A 145 8.12 6.11 8.54
N VAL A 146 8.65 4.95 8.14
CA VAL A 146 9.25 3.98 9.04
C VAL A 146 10.72 3.75 8.70
N ARG A 147 11.55 3.57 9.72
CA ARG A 147 12.96 3.21 9.59
C ARG A 147 13.32 2.11 10.57
N GLY A 148 14.03 1.10 10.09
CA GLY A 148 14.76 0.16 10.92
C GLY A 148 16.16 0.70 11.20
N GLU A 149 16.51 0.88 12.47
CA GLU A 149 17.82 1.37 12.91
C GLU A 149 18.57 0.24 13.61
N LYS A 150 19.76 -0.10 13.09
CA LYS A 150 20.64 -1.10 13.71
C LYS A 150 21.27 -0.55 14.98
N ALA A 151 21.34 -1.35 16.03
CA ALA A 151 22.07 -1.00 17.23
C ALA A 151 23.55 -0.73 16.90
N ILE A 152 24.11 0.34 17.46
CA ILE A 152 25.55 0.58 17.39
C ILE A 152 26.19 -0.46 18.31
N GLN A 153 26.75 -1.52 17.73
CA GLN A 153 27.61 -2.41 18.49
C GLN A 153 28.85 -1.60 18.88
N GLN A 154 29.03 -1.33 20.17
CA GLN A 154 30.32 -0.92 20.69
C GLN A 154 31.27 -2.09 20.47
N THR A 155 32.00 -2.08 19.36
CA THR A 155 33.23 -2.85 19.24
C THR A 155 34.19 -2.32 20.31
N ASN A 156 34.33 -3.10 21.37
CA ASN A 156 35.38 -2.95 22.38
C ASN A 156 36.71 -3.47 21.80
#